data_AF-A0A9R0Q483-F1
#
_entry.id   AF-A0A9R0Q483-F1
#
_cell.length_a   1.000
_cell.length_b   1.000
_cell.length_c   1.000
_cell.angle_alpha   90.00
_cell.angle_beta   90.00
_cell.angle_gamma   90.00
#
_symmetry.space_group_name_H-M   'P 1'
#
loop_
_entity.id
_entity.type
_entity.pdbx_description
1 polymer ?
#
loop_
_entity_poly.entity_id
_entity_poly.type
_entity_poly.pdbx_seq_one_letter_code
_entity_poly.pdbx_strand_id
1 'polypeptide(L)'
;MWGLGFRWLLLLLLAFAAAVELEARFVVEKNSLMVTSPTALRGRHDSAIGNFGIPQYGGSMAGAVVYPKGNSDACEAFNSGRKEHLFRTKPGALPSFLLIDRGSE
;
A
#
# COMPACT_ATOMS: atom_id res chain seq x y z
N MET A 1 -42.26 0.56 28.45
CA MET A 1 -42.19 -0.29 27.23
C MET A 1 -41.19 0.23 26.18
N TRP A 2 -40.15 0.99 26.54
CA TRP A 2 -39.15 1.53 25.58
C TRP A 2 -37.78 0.80 25.61
N GLY A 3 -37.52 -0.03 26.63
CA GLY A 3 -36.19 -0.64 26.83
C GLY A 3 -35.88 -1.86 25.96
N LEU A 4 -36.87 -2.63 25.51
CA LEU A 4 -36.61 -3.79 24.65
C LEU A 4 -36.24 -3.37 23.21
N GLY A 5 -37.03 -2.47 22.59
CA GLY A 5 -36.76 -2.00 21.23
C GLY A 5 -35.40 -1.31 21.10
N PHE A 6 -35.02 -0.52 22.11
CA PHE A 6 -33.70 0.11 22.17
C PHE A 6 -32.58 -0.92 22.27
N ARG A 7 -32.74 -1.99 23.07
CA ARG A 7 -31.76 -3.09 23.17
C ARG A 7 -31.61 -3.84 21.84
N TRP A 8 -32.70 -4.13 21.14
CA TRP A 8 -32.65 -4.79 19.83
C TRP A 8 -31.98 -3.91 18.78
N LEU A 9 -32.27 -2.61 18.76
CA LEU A 9 -31.62 -1.66 17.87
C LEU A 9 -30.11 -1.57 18.15
N LEU A 10 -29.71 -1.53 19.44
CA LEU A 10 -28.31 -1.52 19.84
C LEU A 10 -27.58 -2.80 19.42
N LEU A 11 -28.24 -3.97 19.59
CA LEU A 11 -27.71 -5.26 19.16
C LEU A 11 -27.55 -5.33 17.63
N LEU A 12 -28.50 -4.78 16.86
CA LEU A 12 -28.38 -4.71 15.40
C LEU A 12 -27.25 -3.78 14.95
N LEU A 13 -27.09 -2.63 15.60
CA LEU A 13 -25.98 -1.71 15.31
C LEU A 13 -24.62 -2.33 15.65
N LEU A 14 -24.51 -3.04 16.78
CA LEU A 14 -23.31 -3.78 17.17
C LEU A 14 -22.98 -4.91 16.19
N ALA A 15 -24.00 -5.67 15.76
CA ALA A 15 -23.82 -6.74 14.77
C ALA A 15 -23.37 -6.19 13.41
N PHE A 16 -23.93 -5.06 12.97
CA PHE A 16 -23.53 -4.40 11.73
C PHE A 16 -22.10 -3.86 11.80
N ALA A 17 -21.72 -3.24 12.93
CA ALA A 17 -20.36 -2.75 13.14
C ALA A 17 -19.33 -3.89 13.16
N ALA A 18 -19.68 -5.04 13.75
CA ALA A 18 -18.81 -6.22 13.78
C ALA A 18 -18.68 -6.90 12.40
N ALA A 19 -19.62 -6.66 11.47
CA ALA A 19 -19.58 -7.20 10.11
C ALA A 19 -18.76 -6.34 9.13
N VAL A 20 -18.26 -5.17 9.54
CA VAL A 20 -17.40 -4.33 8.70
C VAL A 20 -15.98 -4.90 8.70
N GLU A 21 -15.70 -5.78 7.75
CA GLU A 21 -14.34 -6.22 7.47
C GLU A 21 -13.62 -5.16 6.62
N LEU A 22 -12.63 -4.49 7.22
CA LEU A 22 -11.65 -3.72 6.45
C LEU A 22 -10.67 -4.71 5.82
N GLU A 23 -11.02 -5.24 4.65
CA GLU A 23 -10.12 -6.09 3.88
C GLU A 23 -9.02 -5.26 3.21
N ALA A 24 -7.93 -5.02 3.94
CA ALA A 24 -6.66 -4.67 3.33
C ALA A 24 -6.01 -5.96 2.82
N ARG A 25 -6.18 -6.25 1.52
CA ARG A 25 -5.67 -7.48 0.90
C ARG A 25 -4.81 -7.20 -0.32
N PHE A 26 -3.89 -8.11 -0.59
CA PHE A 26 -3.08 -8.10 -1.80
C PHE A 26 -3.65 -9.12 -2.78
N VAL A 27 -4.04 -8.66 -3.97
CA VAL A 27 -4.58 -9.50 -5.05
C VAL A 27 -3.46 -9.81 -6.04
N VAL A 28 -3.24 -11.08 -6.34
CA VAL A 28 -2.21 -11.51 -7.28
C VAL A 28 -2.68 -11.23 -8.71
N GLU A 29 -1.91 -10.41 -9.41
CA GLU A 29 -2.14 -10.04 -10.80
C GLU A 29 -0.95 -10.51 -11.65
N LYS A 30 -1.25 -11.07 -12.82
CA LYS A 30 -0.23 -11.58 -13.74
C LYS A 30 0.23 -10.48 -14.71
N ASN A 31 1.53 -10.40 -14.98
CA ASN A 31 2.13 -9.44 -15.92
C ASN A 31 1.83 -7.95 -15.63
N SER A 32 1.49 -7.62 -14.38
CA SER A 32 1.02 -6.29 -13.93
C SER A 32 2.15 -5.33 -13.59
N LEU A 33 3.35 -5.83 -13.27
CA LEU A 33 4.53 -5.00 -13.01
C LEU A 33 5.50 -5.08 -14.20
N MET A 34 5.92 -3.93 -14.74
CA MET A 34 6.85 -3.87 -15.86
C MET A 34 8.14 -3.16 -15.49
N VAL A 35 9.26 -3.86 -15.59
CA VAL A 35 10.60 -3.26 -15.52
C VAL A 35 10.97 -2.78 -16.91
N THR A 36 11.23 -1.48 -17.06
CA THR A 36 11.58 -0.86 -18.35
C THR A 36 13.09 -0.74 -18.55
N SER A 37 13.86 -0.67 -17.46
CA SER A 37 15.32 -0.49 -17.44
C SER A 37 15.89 -1.01 -16.10
N PRO A 38 17.14 -1.54 -16.06
CA PRO A 38 18.05 -1.78 -17.18
C PRO A 38 17.60 -2.95 -18.07
N THR A 39 18.16 -3.06 -19.29
CA THR A 39 17.81 -4.12 -20.25
C THR A 39 17.93 -5.53 -19.67
N ALA A 40 18.90 -5.76 -18.78
CA ALA A 40 19.12 -7.06 -18.13
C ALA A 40 17.95 -7.52 -17.26
N LEU A 41 17.13 -6.59 -16.75
CA LEU A 41 15.97 -6.87 -15.90
C LEU A 41 14.65 -6.56 -16.60
N ARG A 42 14.69 -6.15 -17.87
CA ARG A 42 13.51 -5.67 -18.59
C ARG A 42 12.52 -6.81 -18.81
N GLY A 43 11.26 -6.58 -18.46
CA GLY A 43 10.23 -7.60 -18.57
C GLY A 43 8.95 -7.25 -17.85
N ARG A 44 7.93 -8.09 -18.04
CA ARG A 44 6.71 -8.10 -17.22
C ARG A 44 6.84 -9.18 -16.17
N HIS A 45 6.34 -8.90 -14.98
CA HIS A 45 6.39 -9.76 -13.81
C HIS A 45 5.02 -9.78 -13.14
N ASP A 46 4.73 -10.90 -12.49
CA ASP A 46 3.56 -11.04 -11.64
C ASP A 46 3.77 -10.25 -10.34
N SER A 47 2.72 -9.66 -9.80
CA SER A 47 2.79 -8.90 -8.54
C SER A 47 1.51 -9.04 -7.75
N ALA A 48 1.59 -8.97 -6.43
CA ALA A 48 0.42 -8.83 -5.57
C ALA A 48 0.18 -7.35 -5.29
N ILE A 49 -0.98 -6.83 -5.69
CA ILE A 49 -1.33 -5.40 -5.59
C ILE A 49 -2.34 -5.21 -4.46
N GLY A 50 -2.07 -4.27 -3.57
CA GLY A 50 -3.00 -3.89 -2.52
C GLY A 50 -4.28 -3.29 -3.12
N ASN A 51 -5.45 -3.68 -2.62
CA ASN A 51 -6.74 -3.07 -2.99
C ASN A 51 -6.97 -1.70 -2.33
N PHE A 52 -5.90 -1.05 -1.89
CA PHE A 52 -5.87 0.22 -1.17
C PHE A 52 -4.73 1.09 -1.71
N GLY A 53 -4.83 2.41 -1.53
CA GLY A 53 -3.83 3.36 -2.04
C GLY A 53 -3.85 3.54 -3.57
N ILE A 54 -4.81 2.93 -4.26
CA ILE A 54 -5.04 3.04 -5.71
C ILE A 54 -6.40 3.68 -6.00
N PRO A 55 -6.59 4.39 -7.13
CA PRO A 55 -7.90 4.90 -7.54
C PRO A 55 -8.87 3.75 -7.88
N GLN A 56 -10.17 4.03 -7.85
CA GLN A 56 -11.24 3.07 -8.20
C GLN A 56 -11.41 2.89 -9.73
N TYR A 57 -10.44 3.33 -10.52
CA TYR A 57 -10.42 3.21 -11.98
C TYR A 57 -9.06 2.70 -12.43
N GLY A 58 -9.01 2.08 -13.60
CA GLY A 58 -7.78 1.55 -14.18
C GLY A 58 -6.77 2.64 -14.51
N GLY A 59 -5.48 2.36 -14.32
CA GLY A 59 -4.41 3.31 -14.60
C GLY A 59 -3.03 2.65 -14.53
N SER A 60 -2.01 3.43 -14.85
CA SER A 60 -0.61 3.01 -14.72
C SER A 60 0.23 4.14 -14.12
N MET A 61 1.27 3.76 -13.38
CA MET A 61 2.24 4.69 -12.82
C MET A 61 3.64 4.22 -13.20
N ALA A 62 4.45 5.12 -13.76
CA ALA A 62 5.86 4.88 -14.00
C ALA A 62 6.69 5.59 -12.92
N GLY A 63 7.72 4.92 -12.43
CA GLY A 63 8.57 5.41 -11.35
C GLY A 63 9.98 4.83 -11.42
N ALA A 64 10.88 5.38 -10.62
CA ALA A 64 12.23 4.87 -10.43
C ALA A 64 12.32 4.14 -9.08
N VAL A 65 12.94 2.96 -9.07
CA VAL A 65 13.09 2.15 -7.86
C VAL A 65 14.23 2.71 -7.00
N VAL A 66 13.98 2.85 -5.70
CA VAL A 66 14.96 3.26 -4.69
C VAL A 66 14.96 2.24 -3.57
N TYR A 67 16.14 1.69 -3.25
CA TYR A 67 16.31 0.85 -2.06
C TYR A 67 16.87 1.72 -0.92
N PRO A 68 16.21 1.76 0.26
CA PRO A 68 16.66 2.58 1.37
C PRO A 68 17.96 2.02 1.97
N LYS A 69 18.88 2.91 2.38
CA LYS A 69 20.17 2.51 2.98
C LYS A 69 20.08 2.04 4.44
N GLY A 70 18.95 2.28 5.09
CA GLY A 70 18.65 1.84 6.45
C GLY A 70 17.14 1.79 6.65
N ASN A 71 16.68 1.02 7.63
CA ASN A 71 15.25 0.71 7.79
C ASN A 71 14.68 0.06 6.52
N SER A 72 15.34 -0.98 6.02
CA SER A 72 15.00 -1.62 4.73
C SER A 72 13.71 -2.43 4.77
N ASP A 73 13.25 -2.81 5.96
CA ASP A 73 11.96 -3.43 6.26
C ASP A 73 10.84 -2.39 6.50
N ALA A 74 11.18 -1.10 6.56
CA ALA A 74 10.27 0.00 6.86
C ALA A 74 9.46 -0.17 8.17
N CYS A 75 9.96 -0.96 9.13
CA CYS A 75 9.28 -1.17 10.40
C CYS A 75 9.35 0.05 11.33
N GLU A 76 10.37 0.88 11.18
CA GLU A 76 10.50 2.15 11.89
C GLU A 76 10.09 3.34 11.02
N ALA A 77 9.80 4.47 11.65
CA ALA A 77 9.67 5.72 10.89
C ALA A 77 11.03 6.04 10.25
N PHE A 78 11.01 6.46 8.98
CA PHE A 78 12.19 7.03 8.34
C PHE A 78 12.52 8.38 9.00
N ASN A 79 13.23 8.32 10.13
CA ASN A 79 13.45 9.45 11.03
C ASN A 79 14.15 10.61 10.30
N SER A 80 13.44 11.73 10.24
CA SER A 80 13.75 12.92 9.47
C SER A 80 14.68 13.87 10.22
N GLY A 81 15.71 13.36 10.90
CA GLY A 81 16.61 14.16 11.75
C GLY A 81 17.36 15.31 11.04
N ARG A 82 17.15 15.53 9.73
CA ARG A 82 17.59 16.70 8.94
C ARG A 82 17.01 16.79 7.51
N LYS A 83 16.00 15.96 7.14
CA LYS A 83 15.52 15.83 5.75
C LYS A 83 14.04 15.50 5.70
N GLU A 84 13.18 16.50 5.68
CA GLU A 84 11.72 16.37 5.55
C GLU A 84 11.21 15.77 4.22
N HIS A 85 12.09 15.23 3.37
CA HIS A 85 11.80 14.85 1.98
C HIS A 85 12.61 13.64 1.47
N LEU A 86 12.99 12.68 2.33
CA LEU A 86 13.95 11.60 2.01
C LEU A 86 13.72 10.89 0.67
N PHE A 87 12.47 10.62 0.29
CA PHE A 87 12.12 9.95 -0.96
C PHE A 87 11.32 10.82 -1.92
N ARG A 88 11.07 12.08 -1.56
CA ARG A 88 10.33 13.02 -2.41
C ARG A 88 11.20 13.38 -3.59
N THR A 89 10.66 13.24 -4.79
CA THR A 89 11.36 13.54 -6.02
C THR A 89 11.22 15.02 -6.37
N LYS A 90 12.17 15.52 -7.16
CA LYS A 90 12.11 16.88 -7.68
C LYS A 90 10.97 16.98 -8.72
N PRO A 91 10.31 18.13 -8.87
CA PRO A 91 9.37 18.34 -9.97
C PRO A 91 9.99 17.97 -11.32
N GLY A 92 9.24 17.23 -12.15
CA GLY A 92 9.69 16.74 -13.45
C GLY A 92 10.52 15.46 -13.43
N ALA A 93 10.96 14.98 -12.25
CA ALA A 93 11.57 13.65 -12.13
C ALA A 93 10.49 12.56 -12.00
N LEU A 94 10.85 11.32 -12.34
CA LEU A 94 10.00 10.15 -12.06
C LEU A 94 9.72 10.06 -10.54
N PRO A 95 8.51 9.66 -10.12
CA PRO A 95 8.22 9.29 -8.74
C PRO A 95 9.14 8.18 -8.23
N SER A 96 9.42 8.17 -6.92
CA SER A 96 10.19 7.09 -6.27
C SER A 96 9.27 5.92 -5.93
N PHE A 97 9.65 4.71 -6.34
CA PHE A 97 9.12 3.44 -5.84
C PHE A 97 10.10 2.89 -4.81
N LEU A 98 9.69 2.83 -3.55
CA LEU A 98 10.56 2.31 -2.49
C LEU A 98 10.53 0.78 -2.51
N LEU A 99 11.68 0.16 -2.72
CA LEU A 99 11.84 -1.29 -2.60
C LEU A 99 12.11 -1.61 -1.13
N ILE A 100 11.20 -2.37 -0.52
CA ILE A 100 11.22 -2.73 0.90
C ILE A 100 11.35 -4.23 1.04
N ASP A 101 12.21 -4.64 1.97
CA ASP A 101 12.37 -6.04 2.34
C ASP A 101 11.17 -6.50 3.14
N ARG A 102 10.78 -7.76 2.94
CA ARG A 102 9.84 -8.39 3.86
C ARG A 102 10.48 -8.41 5.25
N GLY A 103 9.71 -8.01 6.27
CA GLY A 103 10.18 -8.02 7.67
C GLY A 103 10.76 -9.39 8.08
N SER A 104 11.63 -9.37 9.09
CA SER A 104 12.21 -10.59 9.65
C SER A 104 11.11 -11.52 10.18
N GLU A 105 11.28 -12.84 9.98
CA GLU A 105 10.48 -13.86 10.66
C GLU A 105 10.59 -13.77 12.19
#